data_AF-A0A1H1HW57-F1
#
_entry.id   AF-A0A1H1HW57-F1
#
_cell.length_a   1.000
_cell.length_b   1.000
_cell.length_c   1.000
_cell.angle_alpha   90.00
_cell.angle_beta   90.00
_cell.angle_gamma   90.00
#
_symmetry.space_group_name_H-M   'P 1'
#
loop_
_entity.id
_entity.type
_entity.pdbx_description
1 polymer ?
#
loop_
_entity_poly.entity_id
_entity_poly.type
_entity_poly.pdbx_seq_one_letter_code
_entity_poly.pdbx_strand_id
1 'polypeptide(L)'
;MPQRLTAVDAARGLAVFSMITGHFAEGSVLSWPTHKIPYFDGASAFVLLSGLILGVVHRRWVDRDGGFSTSRERLVRRIAVIYLCQVFLCAVAAVISFALPPARQLGLAPITETSHPLLQVIAMRYLPAGGEILVLYFVLMCGALLLIPLLHKGWWAPIVAASAALYVWAILAPPAWFLLPNASPAGATANWAAWQALFVPALVVGWKWQDWNIDARLRRPRVLLTLVLGTAAVYVAGRAVARMASADEFLGAKIDFGPARIVAAWVVLPAVLAVITLLLQYGWFERAAHPFVIVGTRSLDSYVLQSVALMTIPVVVLQPWGTARATVITLAVFAACWAWAEFRKWAGWSKLHRPPARFRPRPPSAPVPATAAGE
;
A
#
# COMPACT_ATOMS: atom_id res chain seq x y z
N MET A 1 -9.10 -14.86 -20.42
CA MET A 1 -7.87 -14.40 -19.72
C MET A 1 -8.28 -13.47 -18.58
N PRO A 2 -7.60 -13.47 -17.42
CA PRO A 2 -8.03 -12.61 -16.31
C PRO A 2 -7.94 -11.14 -16.74
N GLN A 3 -9.07 -10.42 -16.70
CA GLN A 3 -9.05 -8.98 -16.89
C GLN A 3 -8.32 -8.38 -15.67
N ARG A 4 -7.03 -8.14 -15.86
CA ARG A 4 -6.16 -7.49 -14.88
C ARG A 4 -6.68 -6.08 -14.69
N LEU A 5 -6.81 -5.65 -13.44
CA LEU A 5 -7.26 -4.29 -13.13
C LEU A 5 -6.08 -3.32 -13.31
N THR A 6 -5.67 -3.09 -14.57
CA THR A 6 -4.50 -2.27 -14.93
C THR A 6 -4.59 -0.87 -14.33
N ALA A 7 -5.79 -0.27 -14.28
CA ALA A 7 -5.99 1.03 -13.64
C ALA A 7 -5.69 1.00 -12.12
N VAL A 8 -6.05 -0.08 -11.44
CA VAL A 8 -5.77 -0.27 -10.01
C VAL A 8 -4.28 -0.51 -9.78
N ASP A 9 -3.63 -1.28 -10.65
CA ASP A 9 -2.18 -1.46 -10.63
C ASP A 9 -1.44 -0.12 -10.86
N ALA A 10 -1.86 0.68 -11.85
CA ALA A 10 -1.31 2.02 -12.09
C ALA A 10 -1.51 2.95 -10.89
N ALA A 11 -2.71 2.99 -10.30
CA ALA A 11 -3.01 3.80 -9.12
C ALA A 11 -2.17 3.38 -7.91
N ARG A 12 -1.88 2.08 -7.74
CA ARG A 12 -0.96 1.59 -6.69
C ARG A 12 0.48 2.05 -6.95
N GLY A 13 0.93 2.05 -8.19
CA GLY A 13 2.23 2.62 -8.57
C GLY A 13 2.31 4.12 -8.29
N LEU A 14 1.23 4.85 -8.59
CA LEU A 14 1.11 6.27 -8.28
C LEU A 14 1.13 6.53 -6.76
N ALA A 15 0.50 5.68 -5.96
CA ALA A 15 0.57 5.74 -4.51
C ALA A 15 2.00 5.52 -3.98
N VAL A 16 2.76 4.58 -4.57
CA VAL A 16 4.19 4.41 -4.28
C VAL A 16 4.97 5.67 -4.64
N PHE A 17 4.77 6.22 -5.84
CA PHE A 17 5.42 7.46 -6.25
C PHE A 17 5.08 8.65 -5.32
N SER A 18 3.82 8.74 -4.86
CA SER A 18 3.39 9.72 -3.86
C SER A 18 4.14 9.55 -2.53
N MET A 19 4.36 8.32 -2.06
CA MET A 19 5.16 8.07 -0.84
C MET A 19 6.62 8.49 -1.04
N ILE A 20 7.27 8.15 -2.16
CA ILE A 20 8.65 8.56 -2.46
C ILE A 20 8.77 10.09 -2.48
N THR A 21 7.90 10.76 -3.25
CA THR A 21 7.91 12.22 -3.37
C THR A 21 7.62 12.91 -2.04
N GLY A 22 6.75 12.33 -1.20
CA GLY A 22 6.44 12.86 0.13
C GLY A 22 7.61 12.77 1.10
N HIS A 23 8.52 11.80 0.93
CA HIS A 23 9.69 11.64 1.80
C HIS A 23 10.94 12.37 1.30
N PHE A 24 11.13 12.48 -0.01
CA PHE A 24 12.37 13.01 -0.58
C PHE A 24 12.24 14.39 -1.24
N ALA A 25 11.03 14.79 -1.63
CA ALA A 25 10.81 16.00 -2.43
C ALA A 25 9.53 16.75 -2.03
N GLU A 26 9.18 16.71 -0.75
CA GLU A 26 8.04 17.46 -0.21
C GLU A 26 8.20 18.96 -0.51
N GLY A 27 7.10 19.60 -0.92
CA GLY A 27 7.10 21.02 -1.32
C GLY A 27 7.68 21.33 -2.71
N SER A 28 8.32 20.37 -3.38
CA SER A 28 8.79 20.54 -4.77
C SER A 28 7.65 20.48 -5.80
N VAL A 29 7.93 20.92 -7.03
CA VAL A 29 7.00 20.76 -8.17
C VAL A 29 6.70 19.28 -8.45
N LEU A 30 7.65 18.38 -8.17
CA LEU A 30 7.49 16.95 -8.41
C LEU A 30 6.45 16.30 -7.47
N SER A 31 6.33 16.79 -6.22
CA SER A 31 5.35 16.31 -5.25
C SER A 31 3.98 16.97 -5.41
N TRP A 32 3.89 18.08 -6.16
CA TRP A 32 2.66 18.85 -6.37
C TRP A 32 1.45 18.00 -6.79
N PRO A 33 1.54 17.11 -7.80
CA PRO A 33 0.37 16.39 -8.29
C PRO A 33 -0.22 15.41 -7.29
N THR A 34 0.56 14.93 -6.33
CA THR A 34 0.15 13.90 -5.38
C THR A 34 -0.10 14.41 -3.96
N HIS A 35 0.26 15.66 -3.65
CA HIS A 35 0.21 16.21 -2.29
C HIS A 35 -0.57 17.53 -2.16
N LYS A 36 -1.13 18.07 -3.26
CA LYS A 36 -1.92 19.31 -3.21
C LYS A 36 -3.33 19.14 -2.66
N ILE A 37 -3.88 17.93 -2.72
CA ILE A 37 -5.21 17.65 -2.19
C ILE A 37 -5.07 17.45 -0.67
N PRO A 38 -5.67 18.30 0.17
CA PRO A 38 -5.58 18.16 1.62
C PRO A 38 -6.05 16.78 2.08
N TYR A 39 -5.41 16.24 3.12
CA TYR A 39 -5.83 15.02 3.81
C TYR A 39 -5.82 13.74 2.97
N PHE A 40 -5.28 13.78 1.75
CA PHE A 40 -5.09 12.61 0.89
C PHE A 40 -3.61 12.43 0.56
N ASP A 41 -3.09 11.23 0.78
CA ASP A 41 -1.69 10.89 0.53
C ASP A 41 -1.54 9.47 -0.02
N GLY A 42 -0.32 9.14 -0.46
CA GLY A 42 0.01 7.82 -1.00
C GLY A 42 -0.26 6.67 -0.02
N ALA A 43 -0.10 6.88 1.29
CA ALA A 43 -0.38 5.87 2.30
C ALA A 43 -1.88 5.54 2.37
N SER A 44 -2.73 6.56 2.42
CA SER A 44 -4.19 6.42 2.38
C SER A 44 -4.66 5.68 1.12
N ALA A 45 -4.13 6.08 -0.04
CA ALA A 45 -4.41 5.42 -1.31
C ALA A 45 -3.95 3.95 -1.30
N PHE A 46 -2.75 3.67 -0.78
CA PHE A 46 -2.18 2.33 -0.72
C PHE A 46 -3.03 1.38 0.15
N VAL A 47 -3.49 1.83 1.32
CA VAL A 47 -4.32 1.04 2.24
C VAL A 47 -5.68 0.73 1.60
N LEU A 48 -6.34 1.73 1.03
CA LEU A 48 -7.64 1.56 0.35
C LEU A 48 -7.52 0.60 -0.85
N LEU A 49 -6.54 0.82 -1.74
CA LEU A 49 -6.31 -0.05 -2.90
C LEU A 49 -5.95 -1.48 -2.50
N SER A 50 -5.24 -1.65 -1.38
CA SER A 50 -4.88 -2.96 -0.87
C SER A 50 -6.10 -3.76 -0.42
N GLY A 51 -7.03 -3.13 0.31
CA GLY A 51 -8.33 -3.74 0.65
C GLY A 51 -9.11 -4.13 -0.60
N LEU A 52 -9.23 -3.19 -1.55
CA LEU A 52 -9.94 -3.39 -2.81
C LEU A 52 -9.41 -4.59 -3.60
N ILE A 53 -8.11 -4.64 -3.87
CA ILE A 53 -7.49 -5.75 -4.61
C ILE A 53 -7.63 -7.06 -3.85
N LEU A 54 -7.49 -7.05 -2.52
CA LEU A 54 -7.66 -8.25 -1.72
C LEU A 54 -9.07 -8.83 -1.91
N GLY A 55 -10.10 -7.98 -1.88
CA GLY A 55 -11.48 -8.39 -2.08
C GLY A 55 -11.71 -9.03 -3.44
N VAL A 56 -11.25 -8.36 -4.51
CA VAL A 56 -11.40 -8.85 -5.90
C VAL A 56 -10.69 -10.19 -6.08
N VAL A 57 -9.46 -10.31 -5.60
CA VAL A 57 -8.61 -11.49 -5.84
C VAL A 57 -9.07 -12.68 -5.01
N HIS A 58 -9.37 -12.46 -3.72
CA HIS A 58 -9.76 -13.55 -2.84
C HIS A 58 -11.17 -14.07 -3.13
N ARG A 59 -12.10 -13.21 -3.57
CA ARG A 59 -13.41 -13.68 -4.06
C ARG A 59 -13.25 -14.69 -5.17
N ARG A 60 -12.44 -14.38 -6.19
CA ARG A 60 -12.21 -15.29 -7.33
C ARG A 60 -11.64 -16.64 -6.90
N TRP A 61 -10.77 -16.68 -5.90
CA TRP A 61 -10.24 -17.96 -5.39
C TRP A 61 -11.29 -18.74 -4.63
N VAL A 62 -12.09 -18.06 -3.81
CA VAL A 62 -13.18 -18.70 -3.06
C VAL A 62 -14.24 -19.26 -4.01
N ASP A 63 -14.68 -18.47 -5.00
CA ASP A 63 -15.67 -18.89 -6.00
C ASP A 63 -15.16 -20.07 -6.84
N ARG A 64 -13.87 -20.07 -7.21
CA ARG A 64 -13.26 -21.13 -8.02
C ARG A 64 -13.10 -22.44 -7.27
N ASP A 65 -12.66 -22.38 -6.01
CA ASP A 65 -12.30 -23.56 -5.22
C ASP A 65 -13.48 -24.02 -4.32
N GLY A 66 -14.64 -23.36 -4.41
CA GLY A 66 -15.84 -23.65 -3.62
C GLY A 66 -15.66 -23.43 -2.11
N GLY A 67 -14.61 -22.73 -1.69
CA GLY A 67 -14.27 -22.60 -0.28
C GLY A 67 -13.03 -21.75 0.02
N PHE A 68 -12.70 -21.63 1.32
CA PHE A 68 -11.68 -20.68 1.80
C PHE A 68 -10.25 -21.24 1.87
N SER A 69 -10.02 -22.54 1.62
CA SER A 69 -8.71 -23.18 1.85
C SER A 69 -7.55 -22.52 1.08
N THR A 70 -7.67 -22.42 -0.25
CA THR A 70 -6.64 -21.81 -1.10
C THR A 70 -6.48 -20.32 -0.84
N SER A 71 -7.59 -19.63 -0.58
CA SER A 71 -7.61 -18.22 -0.21
C SER A 71 -6.83 -17.97 1.09
N ARG A 72 -7.04 -18.84 2.10
CA ARG A 72 -6.32 -18.84 3.38
C ARG A 72 -4.83 -19.10 3.20
N GLU A 73 -4.43 -20.14 2.48
CA GLU A 73 -3.01 -20.48 2.26
C GLU A 73 -2.26 -19.30 1.62
N ARG A 74 -2.85 -18.68 0.59
CA ARG A 74 -2.26 -17.53 -0.10
C ARG A 74 -2.20 -16.29 0.80
N LEU A 75 -3.23 -16.08 1.63
CA LEU A 75 -3.27 -14.97 2.57
C LEU A 75 -2.18 -15.13 3.65
N VAL A 76 -2.09 -16.29 4.29
CA VAL A 76 -1.08 -16.60 5.32
C VAL A 76 0.33 -16.44 4.76
N ARG A 77 0.59 -16.96 3.56
CA ARG A 77 1.90 -16.77 2.92
C ARG A 77 2.20 -15.29 2.66
N ARG A 78 1.21 -14.49 2.26
CA ARG A 78 1.38 -13.05 2.04
C ARG A 78 1.65 -12.31 3.34
N ILE A 79 0.93 -12.66 4.42
CA ILE A 79 1.14 -12.13 5.77
C ILE A 79 2.57 -12.44 6.24
N ALA A 80 3.03 -13.68 6.06
CA ALA A 80 4.40 -14.07 6.43
C ALA A 80 5.46 -13.28 5.66
N VAL A 81 5.27 -13.05 4.35
CA VAL A 81 6.19 -12.21 3.57
C VAL A 81 6.20 -10.77 4.07
N ILE A 82 5.03 -10.18 4.36
CA ILE A 82 4.93 -8.82 4.91
C ILE A 82 5.68 -8.73 6.25
N TYR A 83 5.45 -9.70 7.15
CA TYR A 83 6.15 -9.79 8.43
C TYR A 83 7.67 -9.82 8.24
N LEU A 84 8.17 -10.71 7.39
CA LEU A 84 9.61 -10.82 7.13
C LEU A 84 10.19 -9.55 6.53
N CYS A 85 9.48 -8.90 5.60
CA CYS A 85 9.88 -7.61 5.06
C CYS A 85 9.95 -6.54 6.15
N GLN A 86 8.99 -6.50 7.07
CA GLN A 86 8.99 -5.54 8.17
C GLN A 86 10.12 -5.79 9.16
N VAL A 87 10.33 -7.04 9.57
CA VAL A 87 11.45 -7.44 10.44
C VAL A 87 12.78 -7.07 9.79
N PHE A 88 12.93 -7.29 8.48
CA PHE A 88 14.10 -6.85 7.72
C PHE A 88 14.30 -5.34 7.78
N LEU A 89 13.24 -4.53 7.58
CA LEU A 89 13.34 -3.08 7.70
C LEU A 89 13.71 -2.61 9.12
N CYS A 90 13.14 -3.24 10.15
CA CYS A 90 13.52 -2.98 11.55
C CYS A 90 14.98 -3.35 11.82
N ALA A 91 15.48 -4.46 11.24
CA ALA A 91 16.87 -4.86 11.37
C ALA A 91 17.82 -3.86 10.66
N VAL A 92 17.46 -3.38 9.47
CA VAL A 92 18.22 -2.31 8.77
C VAL A 92 18.28 -1.05 9.62
N ALA A 93 17.15 -0.61 10.19
CA ALA A 93 17.11 0.54 11.09
C ALA A 93 17.99 0.34 12.32
N ALA A 94 17.98 -0.86 12.92
CA ALA A 94 18.82 -1.21 14.06
C ALA A 94 20.32 -1.17 13.71
N VAL A 95 20.71 -1.73 12.55
CA VAL A 95 22.11 -1.70 12.07
C VAL A 95 22.58 -0.26 11.84
N ILE A 96 21.77 0.58 11.19
CA ILE A 96 22.11 1.99 10.97
C ILE A 96 22.27 2.71 12.30
N SER A 97 21.34 2.49 13.24
CA SER A 97 21.41 3.09 14.57
C SER A 97 22.62 2.64 15.37
N PHE A 98 23.08 1.40 15.18
CA PHE A 98 24.29 0.89 15.82
C PHE A 98 25.56 1.50 15.22
N ALA A 99 25.62 1.62 13.90
CA ALA A 99 26.78 2.12 13.18
C ALA A 99 26.96 3.65 13.30
N LEU A 100 25.87 4.41 13.47
CA LEU A 100 25.89 5.87 13.50
C LEU A 100 25.04 6.45 14.66
N PRO A 101 25.51 6.36 15.92
CA PRO A 101 24.79 6.90 17.07
C PRO A 101 25.02 8.41 17.24
N PRO A 102 23.98 9.26 17.40
CA PRO A 102 22.55 8.96 17.29
C PRO A 102 22.00 9.33 15.89
N ALA A 103 21.29 8.38 15.25
CA ALA A 103 20.60 8.58 13.97
C ALA A 103 19.29 9.37 14.13
N ARG A 104 19.32 10.50 14.86
CA ARG A 104 18.16 11.34 15.20
C ARG A 104 17.40 11.83 13.97
N GLN A 105 18.11 12.05 12.87
CA GLN A 105 17.54 12.45 11.59
C GLN A 105 16.53 11.42 11.02
N LEU A 106 16.65 10.16 11.43
CA LEU A 106 15.74 9.07 11.06
C LEU A 106 14.63 8.82 12.11
N GLY A 107 14.60 9.64 13.18
CA GLY A 107 13.69 9.44 14.31
C GLY A 107 14.02 8.21 15.15
N LEU A 108 15.25 7.70 15.11
CA LEU A 108 15.65 6.49 15.85
C LEU A 108 16.33 6.86 17.18
N ALA A 109 15.98 6.15 18.26
CA ALA A 109 16.78 6.12 19.48
C ALA A 109 18.04 5.26 19.25
N PRO A 110 19.13 5.42 20.02
CA PRO A 110 20.22 4.47 19.98
C PRO A 110 19.74 3.05 20.32
N ILE A 111 19.96 2.10 19.42
CA ILE A 111 19.56 0.69 19.65
C ILE A 111 20.23 0.09 20.90
N THR A 112 21.43 0.57 21.26
CA THR A 112 22.16 0.15 22.47
C THR A 112 21.48 0.58 23.77
N GLU A 113 20.66 1.63 23.72
CA GLU A 113 19.88 2.13 24.86
C GLU A 113 18.46 1.54 24.90
N THR A 114 18.09 0.77 23.87
CA THR A 114 16.75 0.18 23.75
C THR A 114 16.68 -1.12 24.55
N SER A 115 15.63 -1.27 25.38
CA SER A 115 15.39 -2.51 26.11
C SER A 115 15.01 -3.65 25.16
N HIS A 116 15.70 -4.79 25.29
CA HIS A 116 15.50 -6.00 24.47
C HIS A 116 15.51 -5.70 22.95
N PRO A 117 16.63 -5.22 22.38
CA PRO A 117 16.66 -4.70 21.01
C PRO A 117 16.23 -5.74 19.96
N LEU A 118 16.63 -7.01 20.14
CA LEU A 118 16.21 -8.10 19.26
C LEU A 118 14.69 -8.32 19.29
N LEU A 119 14.08 -8.23 20.47
CA LEU A 119 12.64 -8.36 20.62
C LEU A 119 11.91 -7.19 19.94
N GLN A 120 12.42 -5.96 20.05
CA GLN A 120 11.81 -4.81 19.36
C GLN A 120 11.86 -4.96 17.83
N VAL A 121 12.93 -5.54 17.29
CA VAL A 121 13.05 -5.83 15.85
C VAL A 121 12.08 -6.93 15.41
N ILE A 122 12.05 -8.05 16.12
CA ILE A 122 11.17 -9.19 15.79
C ILE A 122 9.69 -8.83 16.00
N ALA A 123 9.37 -8.07 17.03
CA ALA A 123 8.02 -7.57 17.30
C ALA A 123 7.61 -6.40 16.39
N MET A 124 8.46 -5.98 15.46
CA MET A 124 8.20 -4.87 14.51
C MET A 124 7.94 -3.52 15.20
N ARG A 125 8.55 -3.30 16.37
CA ARG A 125 8.39 -2.10 17.20
C ARG A 125 9.53 -1.08 17.03
N TYR A 126 10.65 -1.49 16.45
CA TYR A 126 11.77 -0.58 16.18
C TYR A 126 11.63 0.04 14.78
N LEU A 127 10.87 1.13 14.69
CA LEU A 127 10.44 1.71 13.42
C LEU A 127 11.13 3.06 13.17
N PRO A 128 11.71 3.30 11.98
CA PRO A 128 12.08 4.64 11.55
C PRO A 128 10.83 5.44 11.19
N ALA A 129 10.97 6.77 11.09
CA ALA A 129 9.86 7.63 10.69
C ALA A 129 9.24 7.19 9.35
N GLY A 130 7.92 6.96 9.32
CA GLY A 130 7.19 6.50 8.14
C GLY A 130 7.17 4.98 7.95
N GLY A 131 7.87 4.22 8.80
CA GLY A 131 7.94 2.75 8.76
C GLY A 131 6.66 2.04 9.23
N GLU A 132 5.69 2.77 9.78
CA GLU A 132 4.50 2.23 10.42
C GLU A 132 3.43 1.70 9.45
N ILE A 133 3.38 2.18 8.21
CA ILE A 133 2.32 1.82 7.26
C ILE A 133 2.36 0.32 6.92
N LEU A 134 3.54 -0.29 6.89
CA LEU A 134 3.66 -1.72 6.61
C LEU A 134 3.25 -2.58 7.81
N VAL A 135 3.50 -2.14 9.05
CA VAL A 135 2.98 -2.78 10.28
C VAL A 135 1.45 -2.67 10.33
N LEU A 136 0.91 -1.48 10.05
CA LEU A 136 -0.53 -1.28 9.91
C LEU A 136 -1.11 -2.25 8.87
N TYR A 137 -0.48 -2.33 7.70
CA TYR A 137 -0.91 -3.22 6.65
C TYR A 137 -0.86 -4.70 7.08
N PHE A 138 0.15 -5.11 7.84
CA PHE A 138 0.23 -6.44 8.44
C PHE A 138 -0.99 -6.72 9.34
N VAL A 139 -1.34 -5.81 10.25
CA VAL A 139 -2.49 -5.96 11.15
C VAL A 139 -3.80 -6.09 10.37
N LEU A 140 -4.02 -5.23 9.37
CA LEU A 140 -5.22 -5.27 8.52
C LEU A 140 -5.32 -6.56 7.70
N MET A 141 -4.18 -7.07 7.21
CA MET A 141 -4.10 -8.34 6.50
C MET A 141 -4.40 -9.54 7.40
N CYS A 142 -3.96 -9.51 8.65
CA CYS A 142 -4.37 -10.50 9.65
C CYS A 142 -5.88 -10.46 9.89
N GLY A 143 -6.47 -9.27 10.01
CA GLY A 143 -7.93 -9.10 10.09
C GLY A 143 -8.68 -9.72 8.91
N ALA A 144 -8.11 -9.66 7.69
CA ALA A 144 -8.71 -10.27 6.51
C ALA A 144 -8.87 -11.81 6.60
N LEU A 145 -8.10 -12.51 7.43
CA LEU A 145 -8.29 -13.95 7.69
C LEU A 145 -9.66 -14.26 8.30
N LEU A 146 -10.20 -13.32 9.08
CA LEU A 146 -11.55 -13.41 9.65
C LEU A 146 -12.61 -12.85 8.70
N LEU A 147 -12.32 -11.71 8.07
CA LEU A 147 -13.31 -11.00 7.24
C LEU A 147 -13.71 -11.78 5.98
N ILE A 148 -12.76 -12.43 5.30
CA ILE A 148 -13.06 -13.14 4.04
C ILE A 148 -14.05 -14.31 4.26
N PRO A 149 -13.89 -15.20 5.24
CA PRO A 149 -14.91 -16.21 5.56
C PRO A 149 -16.30 -15.63 5.84
N LEU A 150 -16.37 -14.49 6.52
CA LEU A 150 -17.63 -13.81 6.81
C LEU A 150 -18.25 -13.22 5.54
N LEU A 151 -17.45 -12.64 4.65
CA LEU A 151 -17.89 -12.17 3.34
C LEU A 151 -18.40 -13.30 2.46
N HIS A 152 -17.76 -14.47 2.51
CA HIS A 152 -18.24 -15.66 1.81
C HIS A 152 -19.61 -16.13 2.31
N LYS A 153 -19.90 -15.98 3.61
CA LYS A 153 -21.23 -16.21 4.20
C LYS A 153 -22.25 -15.12 3.85
N GLY A 154 -21.86 -14.07 3.13
CA GLY A 154 -22.74 -12.97 2.76
C GLY A 154 -22.86 -11.85 3.81
N TRP A 155 -22.05 -11.85 4.88
CA TRP A 155 -22.18 -10.92 6.01
C TRP A 155 -21.54 -9.55 5.76
N TRP A 156 -21.60 -9.06 4.53
CA TRP A 156 -20.92 -7.81 4.15
C TRP A 156 -21.48 -6.59 4.90
N ALA A 157 -22.79 -6.51 5.12
CA ALA A 157 -23.41 -5.37 5.79
C ALA A 157 -23.04 -5.28 7.28
N PRO A 158 -23.14 -6.37 8.08
CA PRO A 158 -22.62 -6.38 9.45
C PRO A 158 -21.13 -6.03 9.54
N ILE A 159 -20.30 -6.49 8.59
CA ILE A 159 -18.87 -6.15 8.56
C ILE A 159 -18.65 -4.65 8.40
N VAL A 160 -19.36 -4.00 7.47
CA VAL A 160 -19.26 -2.55 7.26
C VAL A 160 -19.80 -1.78 8.46
N ALA A 161 -20.92 -2.22 9.04
CA ALA A 161 -21.46 -1.61 10.26
C ALA A 161 -20.50 -1.72 11.45
N ALA A 162 -19.89 -2.89 11.66
CA ALA A 162 -18.88 -3.10 12.70
C ALA A 162 -17.62 -2.25 12.45
N SER A 163 -17.19 -2.13 11.19
CA SER A 163 -16.07 -1.26 10.80
C SER A 163 -16.37 0.21 11.10
N ALA A 164 -17.58 0.69 10.82
CA ALA A 164 -18.00 2.05 11.13
C ALA A 164 -18.10 2.29 12.65
N ALA A 165 -18.65 1.34 13.41
CA ALA A 165 -18.72 1.41 14.87
C ALA A 165 -17.32 1.44 15.51
N LEU A 166 -16.40 0.59 15.03
CA LEU A 166 -15.01 0.58 15.49
C LEU A 166 -14.30 1.90 15.16
N TYR A 167 -14.57 2.48 14.00
CA TYR A 167 -14.03 3.80 13.63
C TYR A 167 -14.53 4.90 14.58
N VAL A 168 -15.84 4.97 14.83
CA VAL A 168 -16.42 5.94 15.77
C VAL A 168 -15.81 5.78 17.16
N TRP A 169 -15.66 4.54 17.64
CA TRP A 169 -14.99 4.29 18.92
C TRP A 169 -13.52 4.75 18.92
N ALA A 170 -12.78 4.47 17.84
CA ALA A 170 -11.39 4.88 17.69
C ALA A 170 -11.20 6.40 17.68
N ILE A 171 -12.21 7.17 17.26
CA ILE A 171 -12.16 8.64 17.26
C ILE A 171 -12.60 9.23 18.61
N LEU A 172 -13.65 8.68 19.23
CA LEU A 172 -14.23 9.27 20.43
C LEU A 172 -13.49 8.90 21.72
N ALA A 173 -12.96 7.67 21.80
CA ALA A 173 -12.30 7.17 23.00
C ALA A 173 -11.28 6.06 22.64
N PRO A 174 -10.19 6.38 21.94
CA PRO A 174 -9.19 5.39 21.54
C PRO A 174 -8.47 4.81 22.77
N PRO A 175 -8.59 3.49 23.03
CA PRO A 175 -7.71 2.84 23.97
C PRO A 175 -6.26 2.86 23.47
N ALA A 176 -5.27 2.87 24.38
CA ALA A 176 -3.85 2.97 24.00
C ALA A 176 -3.37 1.87 23.03
N TRP A 177 -3.98 0.68 23.08
CA TRP A 177 -3.65 -0.46 22.20
C TRP A 177 -4.21 -0.34 20.77
N PHE A 178 -5.00 0.69 20.47
CA PHE A 178 -5.34 1.07 19.10
C PHE A 178 -4.14 1.68 18.37
N LEU A 179 -3.21 2.28 19.09
CA LEU A 179 -2.00 2.84 18.50
C LEU A 179 -0.93 1.76 18.36
N LEU A 180 -0.33 1.69 17.17
CA LEU A 180 0.80 0.79 16.94
C LEU A 180 1.98 1.21 17.82
N PRO A 181 2.54 0.28 18.62
CA PRO A 181 3.64 0.61 19.52
C PRO A 181 4.92 0.85 18.72
N ASN A 182 5.60 1.97 19.01
CA ASN A 182 6.92 2.27 18.49
C ASN A 182 7.89 2.47 19.65
N ALA A 183 9.05 1.83 19.59
CA ALA A 183 10.13 1.97 20.57
C ALA A 183 10.97 3.23 20.31
N SER A 184 10.78 3.91 19.17
CA SER A 184 11.45 5.17 18.87
C SER A 184 10.88 6.35 19.67
N PRO A 185 11.67 7.42 19.88
CA PRO A 185 11.22 8.65 20.54
C PRO A 185 10.05 9.34 19.83
N ALA A 186 9.77 8.99 18.57
CA ALA A 186 8.63 9.50 17.81
C ALA A 186 7.27 9.04 18.38
N GLY A 187 7.25 8.04 19.27
CA GLY A 187 6.04 7.56 19.94
C GLY A 187 5.12 6.77 19.02
N ALA A 188 3.94 6.41 19.53
CA ALA A 188 2.93 5.65 18.80
C ALA A 188 2.47 6.40 17.54
N THR A 189 2.40 5.71 16.38
CA THR A 189 2.43 6.40 15.08
C THR A 189 1.18 6.25 14.22
N ALA A 190 0.35 5.21 14.43
CA ALA A 190 -0.87 5.02 13.66
C ALA A 190 -1.94 4.25 14.45
N ASN A 191 -3.17 4.75 14.42
CA ASN A 191 -4.34 4.13 15.03
C ASN A 191 -4.94 3.06 14.10
N TRP A 192 -4.60 1.78 14.29
CA TRP A 192 -5.02 0.72 13.37
C TRP A 192 -6.55 0.56 13.30
N ALA A 193 -7.25 0.86 14.39
CA ALA A 193 -8.71 0.79 14.51
C ALA A 193 -9.41 1.92 13.73
N ALA A 194 -8.76 3.06 13.56
CA ALA A 194 -9.23 4.13 12.70
C ALA A 194 -8.93 3.83 11.22
N TRP A 195 -7.68 3.46 10.92
CA TRP A 195 -7.22 3.20 9.55
C TRP A 195 -7.93 2.02 8.86
N GLN A 196 -8.45 1.04 9.62
CA GLN A 196 -9.25 -0.05 9.05
C GLN A 196 -10.52 0.45 8.32
N ALA A 197 -11.01 1.67 8.62
CA ALA A 197 -12.15 2.27 7.94
C ALA A 197 -11.89 2.57 6.44
N LEU A 198 -10.63 2.62 6.01
CA LEU A 198 -10.30 2.58 4.58
C LEU A 198 -10.32 1.15 4.04
N PHE A 199 -9.67 0.24 4.76
CA PHE A 199 -9.38 -1.10 4.27
C PHE A 199 -10.60 -2.01 4.23
N VAL A 200 -11.40 -2.05 5.29
CA VAL A 200 -12.51 -3.00 5.43
C VAL A 200 -13.65 -2.70 4.44
N PRO A 201 -14.13 -1.45 4.29
CA PRO A 201 -15.13 -1.16 3.27
C PRO A 201 -14.56 -1.32 1.86
N ALA A 202 -13.27 -1.05 1.63
CA ALA A 202 -12.63 -1.32 0.34
C ALA A 202 -12.54 -2.81 0.03
N LEU A 203 -12.25 -3.64 1.04
CA LEU A 203 -12.31 -5.10 0.94
C LEU A 203 -13.71 -5.57 0.54
N VAL A 204 -14.76 -5.01 1.14
CA VAL A 204 -16.16 -5.31 0.80
C VAL A 204 -16.49 -4.86 -0.62
N VAL A 205 -16.13 -3.64 -1.02
CA VAL A 205 -16.32 -3.14 -2.39
C VAL A 205 -15.59 -4.03 -3.40
N GLY A 206 -14.37 -4.44 -3.09
CA GLY A 206 -13.58 -5.35 -3.92
C GLY A 206 -14.22 -6.73 -4.02
N TRP A 207 -14.73 -7.26 -2.90
CA TRP A 207 -15.48 -8.50 -2.88
C TRP A 207 -16.75 -8.37 -3.72
N LYS A 208 -17.46 -7.24 -3.68
CA LYS A 208 -18.68 -6.98 -4.45
C LYS A 208 -18.43 -6.35 -5.82
N TRP A 209 -17.18 -6.31 -6.30
CA TRP A 209 -16.78 -5.59 -7.52
C TRP A 209 -17.59 -6.00 -8.75
N GLN A 210 -17.81 -7.30 -8.92
CA GLN A 210 -18.59 -7.86 -10.03
C GLN A 210 -20.10 -7.74 -9.77
N ASP A 211 -20.58 -8.09 -8.57
CA ASP A 211 -22.01 -8.00 -8.22
C ASP A 211 -22.58 -6.59 -8.40
N TRP A 212 -21.80 -5.58 -8.04
CA TRP A 212 -22.20 -4.19 -8.12
C TRP A 212 -21.85 -3.53 -9.46
N ASN A 213 -21.27 -4.29 -10.40
CA ASN A 213 -20.83 -3.81 -11.72
C ASN A 213 -19.98 -2.53 -11.63
N ILE A 214 -19.02 -2.51 -10.69
CA ILE A 214 -18.25 -1.30 -10.37
C ILE A 214 -17.47 -0.78 -11.59
N ASP A 215 -16.87 -1.68 -12.39
CA ASP A 215 -16.14 -1.29 -13.62
C ASP A 215 -17.04 -0.52 -14.59
N ALA A 216 -18.25 -1.02 -14.85
CA ALA A 216 -19.21 -0.37 -15.73
C ALA A 216 -19.70 0.96 -15.16
N ARG A 217 -19.86 1.07 -13.83
CA ARG A 217 -20.27 2.32 -13.18
C ARG A 217 -19.19 3.40 -13.26
N LEU A 218 -17.92 3.06 -13.03
CA LEU A 218 -16.80 4.00 -13.10
C LEU A 218 -16.61 4.61 -14.50
N ARG A 219 -17.00 3.88 -15.56
CA ARG A 219 -16.95 4.36 -16.94
C ARG A 219 -18.09 5.30 -17.32
N ARG A 220 -19.11 5.47 -16.48
CA ARG A 220 -20.24 6.37 -16.79
C ARG A 220 -19.80 7.83 -16.66
N PRO A 221 -20.08 8.70 -17.66
CA PRO A 221 -19.65 10.10 -17.63
C PRO A 221 -20.23 10.87 -16.44
N ARG A 222 -21.47 10.55 -16.03
CA ARG A 222 -22.11 11.13 -14.85
C ARG A 222 -21.34 10.80 -13.57
N VAL A 223 -20.87 9.57 -13.42
CA VAL A 223 -20.10 9.13 -12.23
C VAL A 223 -18.74 9.82 -12.22
N LEU A 224 -18.05 9.88 -13.37
CA LEU A 224 -16.79 10.61 -13.48
C LEU A 224 -16.97 12.09 -13.11
N LEU A 225 -18.00 12.76 -13.63
CA LEU A 225 -18.30 14.15 -13.32
C LEU A 225 -18.56 14.34 -11.82
N THR A 226 -19.39 13.49 -11.20
CA THR A 226 -19.63 13.52 -9.75
C THR A 226 -18.34 13.34 -8.95
N LEU A 227 -17.46 12.42 -9.35
CA LEU A 227 -16.19 12.17 -8.66
C LEU A 227 -15.20 13.34 -8.80
N VAL A 228 -15.15 13.97 -9.97
CA VAL A 228 -14.32 15.17 -10.22
C VAL A 228 -14.84 16.37 -9.41
N LEU A 229 -16.15 16.62 -9.45
CA LEU A 229 -16.78 17.68 -8.65
C LEU A 229 -16.62 17.42 -7.15
N GLY A 230 -16.78 16.17 -6.71
CA GLY A 230 -16.52 15.76 -5.33
C GLY A 230 -15.06 16.00 -4.93
N THR A 231 -14.10 15.70 -5.81
CA THR A 231 -12.68 15.97 -5.57
C THR A 231 -12.41 17.47 -5.43
N ALA A 232 -13.03 18.29 -6.27
CA ALA A 232 -12.95 19.76 -6.16
C ALA A 232 -13.58 20.26 -4.85
N ALA A 233 -14.72 19.71 -4.43
CA ALA A 233 -15.35 20.04 -3.16
C ALA A 233 -14.48 19.65 -1.96
N VAL A 234 -13.89 18.45 -1.96
CA VAL A 234 -12.92 17.99 -0.94
C VAL A 234 -11.71 18.91 -0.90
N TYR A 235 -11.20 19.36 -2.05
CA TYR A 235 -10.09 20.30 -2.10
C TYR A 235 -10.44 21.62 -1.44
N VAL A 236 -11.58 22.24 -1.81
CA VAL A 236 -12.02 23.52 -1.23
C VAL A 236 -12.32 23.39 0.26
N ALA A 237 -13.10 22.39 0.66
CA ALA A 237 -13.46 22.15 2.06
C ALA A 237 -12.22 21.82 2.91
N GLY A 238 -11.33 20.97 2.40
CA GLY A 238 -10.10 20.61 3.10
C GLY A 238 -9.18 21.82 3.31
N ARG A 239 -9.11 22.73 2.34
CA ARG A 239 -8.36 24.00 2.50
C ARG A 239 -8.99 24.94 3.51
N ALA A 240 -10.32 24.91 3.66
CA ALA A 240 -11.02 25.67 4.69
C ALA A 240 -10.76 25.10 6.08
N VAL A 241 -10.87 23.77 6.25
CA VAL A 241 -10.57 23.07 7.51
C VAL A 241 -9.13 23.29 7.94
N ALA A 242 -8.17 23.18 7.02
CA ALA A 242 -6.75 23.40 7.30
C ALA A 242 -6.40 24.83 7.78
N ARG A 243 -7.31 25.81 7.62
CA ARG A 243 -7.15 27.17 8.16
C ARG A 243 -7.67 27.32 9.58
N MET A 244 -8.42 26.35 10.09
CA MET A 244 -9.03 26.35 11.41
C MET A 244 -8.32 25.32 12.29
N ALA A 245 -7.37 25.75 13.12
CA ALA A 245 -6.49 24.86 13.89
C ALA A 245 -7.22 23.77 14.68
N SER A 246 -8.30 24.12 15.40
CA SER A 246 -9.09 23.16 16.17
C SER A 246 -9.83 22.14 15.29
N ALA A 247 -10.29 22.56 14.10
CA ALA A 247 -10.93 21.65 13.16
C ALA A 247 -9.90 20.75 12.48
N ASP A 248 -8.71 21.26 12.18
CA ASP A 248 -7.61 20.48 11.58
C ASP A 248 -7.09 19.40 12.52
N GLU A 249 -6.94 19.73 13.81
CA GLU A 249 -6.49 18.79 14.85
C GLU A 249 -7.42 17.57 14.96
N PHE A 250 -8.73 17.76 14.82
CA PHE A 250 -9.70 16.66 14.89
C PHE A 250 -9.97 16.00 13.53
N LEU A 251 -10.33 16.81 12.51
CA LEU A 251 -10.77 16.31 11.20
C LEU A 251 -9.59 15.86 10.33
N GLY A 252 -8.45 16.52 10.46
CA GLY A 252 -7.25 16.33 9.65
C GLY A 252 -6.19 15.41 10.26
N ALA A 253 -6.34 15.03 11.55
CA ALA A 253 -5.40 14.21 12.30
C ALA A 253 -4.91 12.99 11.50
N LYS A 254 -3.58 12.87 11.35
CA LYS A 254 -2.97 11.78 10.59
C LYS A 254 -2.90 10.47 11.38
N ILE A 255 -2.49 10.56 12.65
CA ILE A 255 -2.29 9.40 13.52
C ILE A 255 -3.64 8.69 13.76
N ASP A 256 -4.64 9.45 14.19
CA ASP A 256 -6.01 8.97 14.45
C ASP A 256 -6.88 8.86 13.20
N PHE A 257 -6.33 9.20 12.03
CA PHE A 257 -7.03 9.12 10.75
C PHE A 257 -8.40 9.84 10.76
N GLY A 258 -8.34 11.15 10.98
CA GLY A 258 -9.52 12.00 11.15
C GLY A 258 -10.52 11.91 9.99
N PRO A 259 -11.80 12.24 10.23
CA PRO A 259 -12.88 12.04 9.25
C PRO A 259 -12.63 12.66 7.86
N ALA A 260 -11.96 13.81 7.78
CA ALA A 260 -11.67 14.45 6.49
C ALA A 260 -10.76 13.59 5.61
N ARG A 261 -9.85 12.81 6.20
CA ARG A 261 -8.98 11.86 5.48
C ARG A 261 -9.76 10.71 4.87
N ILE A 262 -10.75 10.17 5.59
CA ILE A 262 -11.64 9.12 5.06
C ILE A 262 -12.42 9.65 3.87
N VAL A 263 -13.07 10.80 4.03
CA VAL A 263 -13.86 11.41 2.96
C VAL A 263 -12.97 11.70 1.74
N ALA A 264 -11.80 12.30 1.95
CA ALA A 264 -10.86 12.57 0.87
C ALA A 264 -10.44 11.28 0.16
N ALA A 265 -10.05 10.23 0.88
CA ALA A 265 -9.66 8.96 0.28
C ALA A 265 -10.78 8.31 -0.54
N TRP A 266 -12.01 8.28 -0.03
CA TRP A 266 -13.16 7.66 -0.68
C TRP A 266 -13.74 8.46 -1.85
N VAL A 267 -13.36 9.73 -2.01
CA VAL A 267 -13.76 10.57 -3.14
C VAL A 267 -12.65 10.65 -4.18
N VAL A 268 -11.43 10.99 -3.75
CA VAL A 268 -10.29 11.26 -4.63
C VAL A 268 -9.81 9.99 -5.31
N LEU A 269 -9.69 8.87 -4.58
CA LEU A 269 -9.14 7.66 -5.17
C LEU A 269 -10.05 7.06 -6.25
N PRO A 270 -11.38 6.95 -6.07
CA PRO A 270 -12.25 6.56 -7.18
C PRO A 270 -12.19 7.52 -8.37
N ALA A 271 -12.03 8.83 -8.15
CA ALA A 271 -11.82 9.80 -9.23
C ALA A 271 -10.54 9.49 -10.01
N VAL A 272 -9.42 9.25 -9.30
CA VAL A 272 -8.15 8.83 -9.90
C VAL A 272 -8.30 7.54 -10.69
N LEU A 273 -9.00 6.54 -10.14
CA LEU A 273 -9.26 5.27 -10.85
C LEU A 273 -10.09 5.48 -12.11
N ALA A 274 -11.13 6.30 -12.06
CA ALA A 274 -11.97 6.62 -13.21
C ALA A 274 -11.18 7.35 -14.30
N VAL A 275 -10.38 8.35 -13.92
CA VAL A 275 -9.51 9.11 -14.84
C VAL A 275 -8.47 8.19 -15.46
N ILE A 276 -7.74 7.38 -14.67
CA ILE A 276 -6.77 6.42 -15.21
C ILE A 276 -7.46 5.43 -16.16
N THR A 277 -8.64 4.92 -15.80
CA THR A 277 -9.39 3.98 -16.66
C THR A 277 -9.77 4.60 -18.00
N LEU A 278 -10.13 5.89 -18.02
CA LEU A 278 -10.42 6.63 -19.24
C LEU A 278 -9.14 6.89 -20.05
N LEU A 279 -8.07 7.34 -19.39
CA LEU A 279 -6.82 7.67 -20.06
C LEU A 279 -6.12 6.43 -20.63
N LEU A 280 -6.25 5.26 -20.00
CA LEU A 280 -5.71 3.99 -20.51
C LEU A 280 -6.31 3.54 -21.84
N GLN A 281 -7.37 4.19 -22.33
CA GLN A 281 -7.91 3.97 -23.69
C GLN A 281 -7.01 4.56 -24.78
N TYR A 282 -6.14 5.51 -24.42
CA TYR A 282 -5.20 6.14 -25.34
C TYR A 282 -3.83 5.45 -25.29
N GLY A 283 -3.35 4.91 -26.41
CA GLY A 283 -2.12 4.12 -26.45
C GLY A 283 -0.83 4.89 -26.10
N TRP A 284 -0.83 6.23 -26.14
CA TRP A 284 0.29 7.04 -25.61
C TRP A 284 0.31 7.01 -24.08
N PHE A 285 -0.86 7.09 -23.44
CA PHE A 285 -0.97 7.08 -21.99
C PHE A 285 -0.76 5.67 -21.43
N GLU A 286 -1.23 4.63 -22.12
CA GLU A 286 -0.92 3.24 -21.76
C GLU A 286 0.60 3.01 -21.65
N ARG A 287 1.37 3.53 -22.62
CA ARG A 287 2.84 3.49 -22.60
C ARG A 287 3.42 4.34 -21.46
N ALA A 288 2.92 5.55 -21.25
CA ALA A 288 3.38 6.44 -20.17
C ALA A 288 3.05 5.89 -18.77
N ALA A 289 1.95 5.16 -18.61
CA ALA A 289 1.53 4.54 -17.35
C ALA A 289 2.30 3.25 -17.03
N HIS A 290 3.04 2.68 -18.00
CA HIS A 290 3.72 1.40 -17.84
C HIS A 290 4.64 1.33 -16.61
N PRO A 291 5.51 2.32 -16.30
CA PRO A 291 6.32 2.29 -15.09
C PRO A 291 5.46 2.18 -13.82
N PHE A 292 4.38 2.95 -13.74
CA PHE A 292 3.45 2.92 -12.60
C PHE A 292 2.72 1.58 -12.49
N VAL A 293 2.25 1.01 -13.61
CA VAL A 293 1.61 -0.31 -13.63
C VAL A 293 2.59 -1.36 -13.11
N ILE A 294 3.83 -1.38 -13.61
CA ILE A 294 4.81 -2.40 -13.25
C ILE A 294 5.23 -2.28 -11.78
N VAL A 295 5.50 -1.06 -11.31
CA VAL A 295 5.77 -0.77 -9.89
C VAL A 295 4.58 -1.19 -9.01
N GLY A 296 3.36 -0.80 -9.37
CA GLY A 296 2.16 -1.10 -8.57
C GLY A 296 1.86 -2.60 -8.45
N THR A 297 2.18 -3.38 -9.47
CA THR A 297 2.01 -4.85 -9.42
C THR A 297 2.97 -5.53 -8.44
N ARG A 298 4.05 -4.85 -8.07
CA ARG A 298 5.04 -5.28 -7.08
C ARG A 298 5.22 -4.23 -5.98
N SER A 299 4.13 -3.59 -5.59
CA SER A 299 4.20 -2.45 -4.67
C SER A 299 4.85 -2.78 -3.32
N LEU A 300 4.84 -4.04 -2.87
CA LEU A 300 5.56 -4.46 -1.65
C LEU A 300 7.08 -4.37 -1.84
N ASP A 301 7.62 -4.88 -2.95
CA ASP A 301 9.05 -4.77 -3.27
C ASP A 301 9.47 -3.30 -3.34
N SER A 302 8.67 -2.49 -4.04
CA SER A 302 8.93 -1.06 -4.18
C SER A 302 8.84 -0.32 -2.85
N TYR A 303 7.91 -0.73 -1.96
CA TYR A 303 7.83 -0.20 -0.60
C TYR A 303 9.07 -0.55 0.22
N VAL A 304 9.57 -1.78 0.14
CA VAL A 304 10.78 -2.18 0.86
C VAL A 304 12.00 -1.43 0.32
N LEU A 305 12.13 -1.33 -1.01
CA LEU A 305 13.25 -0.63 -1.65
C LEU A 305 13.27 0.86 -1.29
N GLN A 306 12.14 1.56 -1.40
CA GLN A 306 12.06 2.97 -1.01
C GLN A 306 12.33 3.16 0.48
N SER A 307 11.88 2.23 1.34
CA SER A 307 12.07 2.33 2.79
C SER A 307 13.55 2.18 3.15
N VAL A 308 14.26 1.24 2.51
CA VAL A 308 15.71 1.12 2.67
C VAL A 308 16.41 2.39 2.20
N ALA A 309 16.05 2.91 1.02
CA ALA A 309 16.60 4.16 0.49
C ALA A 309 16.35 5.35 1.44
N LEU A 310 15.17 5.41 2.05
CA LEU A 310 14.82 6.46 3.01
C LEU A 310 15.72 6.44 4.24
N MET A 311 16.16 5.27 4.68
CA MET A 311 17.06 5.14 5.82
C MET A 311 18.52 5.39 5.44
N THR A 312 18.95 5.03 4.22
CA THR A 312 20.37 5.05 3.83
C THR A 312 20.79 6.33 3.11
N ILE A 313 19.94 6.93 2.28
CA ILE A 313 20.34 8.11 1.50
C ILE A 313 20.62 9.32 2.40
N PRO A 314 19.80 9.67 3.42
CA PRO A 314 20.09 10.79 4.33
C PRO A 314 21.39 10.63 5.11
N VAL A 315 21.82 9.38 5.34
CA VAL A 315 23.10 9.07 5.99
C VAL A 315 24.28 9.37 5.08
N VAL A 316 24.17 9.07 3.79
CA VAL A 316 25.25 9.26 2.81
C VAL A 316 25.26 10.68 2.24
N VAL A 317 24.08 11.29 2.10
CA VAL A 317 23.87 12.61 1.52
C VAL A 317 23.29 13.52 2.60
N LEU A 318 24.12 14.38 3.17
CA LEU A 318 23.73 15.26 4.28
C LEU A 318 22.56 16.20 3.90
N GLN A 319 21.52 16.21 4.73
CA GLN A 319 20.37 17.13 4.67
C GLN A 319 20.70 18.50 5.32
N PRO A 320 20.01 19.60 4.94
CA PRO A 320 18.91 19.69 3.96
C PRO A 320 19.39 19.66 2.50
N TRP A 321 18.55 19.15 1.60
CA TRP A 321 18.82 19.16 0.15
C TRP A 321 17.99 20.21 -0.60
N GLY A 322 18.58 20.85 -1.61
CA GLY A 322 17.84 21.72 -2.53
C GLY A 322 16.87 20.94 -3.46
N THR A 323 15.94 21.66 -4.07
CA THR A 323 14.86 21.09 -4.92
C THR A 323 15.37 20.23 -6.07
N ALA A 324 16.46 20.62 -6.72
CA ALA A 324 17.08 19.86 -7.80
C ALA A 324 17.60 18.50 -7.32
N ARG A 325 18.31 18.47 -6.19
CA ARG A 325 18.85 17.24 -5.60
C ARG A 325 17.73 16.32 -5.11
N ALA A 326 16.72 16.88 -4.45
CA ALA A 326 15.51 16.17 -4.04
C ALA A 326 14.79 15.51 -5.23
N THR A 327 14.68 16.23 -6.35
CA THR A 327 14.09 15.72 -7.60
C THR A 327 14.91 14.56 -8.16
N VAL A 328 16.23 14.72 -8.28
CA VAL A 328 17.13 13.66 -8.79
C VAL A 328 17.05 12.40 -7.93
N ILE A 329 17.11 12.55 -6.60
CA ILE A 329 17.02 11.41 -5.67
C ILE A 329 15.67 10.72 -5.79
N THR A 330 14.58 11.47 -5.82
CA THR A 330 13.22 10.93 -5.97
C THR A 330 13.07 10.12 -7.25
N LEU A 331 13.51 10.68 -8.38
CA LEU A 331 13.46 10.00 -9.67
C LEU A 331 14.37 8.77 -9.70
N ALA A 332 15.55 8.84 -9.09
CA ALA A 332 16.47 7.71 -8.98
C ALA A 332 15.87 6.55 -8.15
N VAL A 333 15.25 6.86 -7.00
CA VAL A 333 14.58 5.85 -6.16
C VAL A 333 13.40 5.22 -6.90
N PHE A 334 12.57 6.03 -7.58
CA PHE A 334 11.46 5.48 -8.37
C PHE A 334 11.95 4.65 -9.58
N ALA A 335 13.00 5.10 -10.27
CA ALA A 335 13.62 4.35 -11.35
C ALA A 335 14.21 3.02 -10.86
N ALA A 336 14.82 2.98 -9.67
CA ALA A 336 15.28 1.74 -9.06
C ALA A 336 14.11 0.78 -8.75
N CYS A 337 13.00 1.30 -8.21
CA CYS A 337 11.78 0.53 -7.99
C CYS A 337 11.24 -0.07 -9.31
N TRP A 338 11.22 0.73 -10.38
CA TRP A 338 10.76 0.29 -11.70
C TRP A 338 11.71 -0.73 -12.32
N ALA A 339 13.01 -0.47 -12.36
CA ALA A 339 14.03 -1.37 -12.89
C ALA A 339 14.02 -2.72 -12.17
N TRP A 340 13.90 -2.72 -10.84
CA TRP A 340 13.74 -3.96 -10.05
C TRP A 340 12.48 -4.75 -10.45
N ALA A 341 11.36 -4.06 -10.62
CA ALA A 341 10.12 -4.69 -11.03
C ALA A 341 10.20 -5.24 -12.47
N GLU A 342 10.84 -4.55 -13.42
CA GLU A 342 11.08 -5.07 -14.77
C GLU A 342 11.99 -6.29 -14.74
N PHE A 343 13.12 -6.21 -14.02
CA PHE A 343 14.06 -7.31 -13.87
C PHE A 343 13.36 -8.56 -13.35
N ARG A 344 12.53 -8.43 -12.30
CA ARG A 344 11.73 -9.54 -11.78
C ARG A 344 10.72 -10.11 -12.77
N LYS A 345 10.15 -9.26 -13.64
CA LYS A 345 9.21 -9.68 -14.69
C LYS A 345 9.95 -10.48 -15.75
N TRP A 346 11.05 -9.94 -16.23
CA TRP A 346 11.95 -10.58 -17.18
C TRP A 346 12.50 -11.92 -16.66
N ALA A 347 12.94 -12.00 -15.40
CA ALA A 347 13.43 -13.23 -14.78
C ALA A 347 12.32 -14.29 -14.56
N GLY A 348 11.05 -13.92 -14.66
CA GLY A 348 9.94 -14.83 -14.34
C GLY A 348 9.82 -15.13 -12.84
N TRP A 349 10.33 -14.24 -11.97
CA TRP A 349 10.16 -14.33 -10.51
C TRP A 349 8.73 -13.94 -10.16
N SER A 350 7.83 -14.92 -10.20
CA SER A 350 6.45 -14.72 -9.74
C SER A 350 6.35 -14.58 -8.22
N LYS A 351 7.27 -15.19 -7.46
CA LYS A 351 7.36 -15.13 -5.98
C LYS A 351 8.83 -15.16 -5.56
N LEU A 352 9.22 -14.45 -4.49
CA LEU A 352 10.62 -14.39 -4.01
C LEU A 352 11.21 -15.77 -3.71
N HIS A 353 10.39 -16.73 -3.28
CA HIS A 353 10.83 -18.07 -2.88
C HIS A 353 10.78 -19.11 -4.00
N ARG A 354 10.51 -18.73 -5.25
CA ARG A 354 10.50 -19.67 -6.38
C ARG A 354 11.67 -19.37 -7.32
N PRO A 355 12.44 -20.40 -7.72
CA PRO A 355 13.49 -20.19 -8.71
C PRO A 355 12.86 -19.68 -10.01
N PRO A 356 13.54 -18.75 -10.70
CA PRO A 356 13.05 -18.17 -11.94
C PRO A 356 12.65 -19.22 -12.96
N ALA A 357 11.48 -19.03 -13.57
CA ALA A 357 10.98 -19.94 -14.59
C ALA A 357 11.96 -20.12 -15.76
N ARG A 358 12.75 -19.08 -16.07
CA ARG A 358 13.77 -19.10 -17.13
C ARG A 358 15.03 -19.89 -16.80
N PHE A 359 15.33 -20.11 -15.52
CA PHE A 359 16.50 -20.91 -15.10
C PHE A 359 16.08 -22.26 -14.53
N ARG A 360 14.82 -22.69 -14.73
CA ARG A 360 14.44 -24.06 -14.44
C ARG A 360 15.01 -24.98 -15.53
N PRO A 361 15.69 -26.07 -15.17
CA PRO A 361 16.05 -27.10 -16.12
C PRO A 361 14.79 -27.54 -16.87
N ARG A 362 14.87 -27.60 -18.21
CA ARG A 362 13.79 -28.17 -19.01
C ARG A 362 13.64 -29.64 -18.58
N PRO A 363 12.42 -30.12 -18.26
CA PRO A 363 12.26 -31.54 -17.99
C PRO A 363 12.78 -32.33 -19.20
N PRO A 364 13.48 -33.46 -18.98
CA PRO A 364 13.91 -34.32 -20.07
C PRO A 364 12.68 -34.65 -20.92
N SER A 365 12.80 -34.47 -22.24
CA SER A 365 11.76 -34.85 -23.19
C SER A 365 11.38 -36.30 -22.93
N ALA A 366 10.09 -36.55 -22.72
CA ALA A 366 9.59 -37.92 -22.58
C ALA A 366 10.07 -38.73 -23.79
N PRO A 367 10.53 -39.97 -23.59
CA PRO A 367 10.94 -40.83 -24.71
C PRO A 367 9.76 -40.94 -25.69
N VAL A 368 10.05 -40.69 -26.97
CA VAL A 368 9.09 -40.89 -28.05
C VAL A 368 8.62 -42.35 -27.96
N PRO A 369 7.31 -42.62 -27.85
CA PRO A 369 6.83 -43.99 -27.86
C PRO A 369 7.30 -44.64 -29.17
N ALA A 370 8.07 -45.72 -29.04
CA ALA A 370 8.49 -46.52 -30.18
C ALA A 370 7.23 -46.95 -30.93
N THR A 371 7.07 -46.45 -32.15
CA THR A 371 6.08 -46.94 -33.09
C THR A 371 6.32 -48.43 -33.23
N ALA A 372 5.34 -49.24 -32.79
CA ALA A 372 5.31 -50.65 -33.09
C ALA A 372 5.35 -50.81 -34.61
N ALA A 373 6.50 -51.24 -35.12
CA ALA A 373 6.60 -51.74 -36.48
C ALA A 373 5.76 -53.02 -36.52
N GLY A 374 4.64 -52.95 -37.24
CA GLY A 374 3.96 -54.14 -37.70
C GLY A 374 4.73 -54.71 -38.88
N GLU A 375 5.18 -55.95 -38.72
CA GLU A 375 5.27 -56.97 -39.77
C GLU A 375 4.80 -58.29 -39.19
#